data_AF-A0A0G3ETU5-F1
#
_entry.id   AF-A0A0G3ETU5-F1
#
_cell.length_a   1.000
_cell.length_b   1.000
_cell.length_c   1.000
_cell.angle_alpha   90.00
_cell.angle_beta   90.00
_cell.angle_gamma   90.00
#
_symmetry.space_group_name_H-M   'P 1'
#
loop_
_entity.id
_entity.type
_entity.pdbx_description
1 polymer ?
#
loop_
_entity_poly.entity_id
_entity_poly.type
_entity_poly.pdbx_seq_one_letter_code
_entity_poly.pdbx_strand_id
1 'polypeptide(L)'
;MLALAPAPTFAQTPDVLAQAYTHEVRRRLAVPPAARATYGKLLQQALDRAGLHDLAGEYVALVDRAPKVQAIFLFYRGGPNADWQLIGASPVSTGLPGTYDHFLTPLGVFRHTPDNMDFRAEGTFNENGIRGYGVRGMRVFDFGWVDGERGWGQGGTSAMRLQMHATDPDRLAQRLGHQASKGCIRIPASLNRFLDHYGILDADYDALLAAGDKLWVLDQDHVSSHYAGRYLVIIDSQRDSLIAE
;
A
#
# COMPACT_ATOMS: atom_id res chain seq x y z
N MET A 1 24.69 27.59 -20.22
CA MET A 1 23.79 26.82 -19.35
C MET A 1 23.81 25.39 -19.85
N LEU A 2 24.53 24.48 -19.18
CA LEU A 2 24.36 23.05 -19.45
C LEU A 2 23.02 22.64 -18.85
N ALA A 3 22.11 22.13 -19.68
CA ALA A 3 20.95 21.40 -19.19
C ALA A 3 21.47 20.20 -18.40
N LEU A 4 21.07 20.06 -17.13
CA LEU A 4 21.27 18.81 -16.41
C LEU A 4 20.56 17.71 -17.23
N ALA A 5 21.29 16.66 -17.58
CA ALA A 5 20.67 15.45 -18.08
C ALA A 5 19.64 14.97 -17.04
N PRO A 6 18.46 14.48 -17.47
CA PRO A 6 17.52 13.87 -16.54
C PRO A 6 18.25 12.76 -15.77
N ALA A 7 18.04 12.70 -14.46
CA ALA A 7 18.57 11.63 -13.62
C ALA A 7 18.21 10.27 -14.27
N PRO A 8 19.11 9.28 -14.26
CA PRO A 8 18.85 8.01 -14.92
C PRO A 8 17.60 7.37 -14.31
N THR A 9 16.52 7.29 -15.08
CA THR A 9 15.36 6.47 -14.78
C THR A 9 15.83 5.02 -14.78
N PHE A 10 16.12 4.45 -13.61
CA PHE A 10 16.36 3.02 -13.51
C PHE A 10 15.02 2.34 -13.77
N ALA A 11 14.83 1.83 -15.00
CA ALA A 11 13.69 1.00 -15.33
C ALA A 11 13.83 -0.35 -14.61
N GLN A 12 13.44 -0.40 -13.34
CA GLN A 12 13.35 -1.64 -12.59
C GLN A 12 12.26 -2.49 -13.23
N THR A 13 12.67 -3.58 -13.88
CA THR A 13 11.71 -4.56 -14.38
C THR A 13 10.97 -5.21 -13.20
N PRO A 14 9.75 -5.71 -13.42
CA PRO A 14 9.00 -6.44 -12.38
C PRO A 14 9.80 -7.58 -11.73
N ASP A 15 10.63 -8.29 -12.49
CA ASP A 15 11.46 -9.38 -11.97
C ASP A 15 12.60 -8.88 -11.06
N VAL A 16 13.26 -7.78 -11.44
CA VAL A 16 14.29 -7.14 -10.61
C VAL A 16 13.66 -6.63 -9.31
N LEU A 17 12.47 -6.03 -9.40
CA LEU A 17 11.77 -5.53 -8.24
C LEU A 17 11.31 -6.68 -7.31
N ALA A 18 10.87 -7.82 -7.86
CA ALA A 18 10.52 -8.99 -7.06
C ALA A 18 11.74 -9.59 -6.31
N GLN A 19 12.92 -9.55 -6.94
CA GLN A 19 14.18 -9.92 -6.27
C GLN A 19 14.52 -8.93 -5.16
N ALA A 20 14.48 -7.62 -5.43
CA ALA A 20 14.71 -6.58 -4.43
C ALA A 20 13.75 -6.72 -3.24
N TYR A 21 12.47 -6.97 -3.50
CA TYR A 21 11.46 -7.21 -2.45
C TYR A 21 11.88 -8.36 -1.52
N THR A 22 12.40 -9.45 -2.09
CA THR A 22 12.86 -10.62 -1.33
C THR A 22 14.04 -10.31 -0.41
N HIS A 23 14.93 -9.39 -0.82
CA HIS A 23 16.11 -9.00 -0.06
C HIS A 23 15.83 -7.92 0.99
N GLU A 24 14.98 -6.95 0.66
CA GLU A 24 14.83 -5.72 1.45
C GLU A 24 13.62 -5.75 2.39
N VAL A 25 12.54 -6.43 1.99
CA VAL A 25 11.31 -6.47 2.79
C VAL A 25 11.39 -7.59 3.83
N ARG A 26 11.33 -7.19 5.10
CA ARG A 26 11.13 -8.08 6.26
C ARG A 26 9.65 -8.31 6.52
N ARG A 27 9.32 -9.43 7.18
CA ARG A 27 7.96 -9.95 7.39
C ARG A 27 7.21 -10.07 6.06
N ARG A 28 7.61 -11.08 5.30
CA ARG A 28 6.99 -11.46 4.02
C ARG A 28 6.05 -12.63 4.23
N LEU A 29 5.06 -12.75 3.35
CA LEU A 29 4.17 -13.90 3.27
C LEU A 29 4.61 -14.79 2.11
N ALA A 30 4.68 -16.09 2.36
CA ALA A 30 4.79 -17.07 1.29
C ALA A 30 3.41 -17.24 0.65
N VAL A 31 3.30 -16.93 -0.64
CA VAL A 31 2.04 -17.05 -1.39
C VAL A 31 2.18 -18.22 -2.38
N PRO A 32 1.45 -19.33 -2.17
CA PRO A 32 1.46 -20.46 -3.10
C PRO A 32 0.96 -20.06 -4.51
N PRO A 33 1.42 -20.69 -5.59
CA PRO A 33 1.01 -20.33 -6.96
C PRO A 33 -0.52 -20.24 -7.17
N ALA A 34 -1.29 -21.18 -6.60
CA ALA A 34 -2.75 -21.17 -6.68
C ALA A 34 -3.38 -19.93 -6.01
N ALA A 35 -2.84 -19.51 -4.86
CA ALA A 35 -3.24 -18.28 -4.19
C ALA A 35 -2.87 -17.04 -5.02
N ARG A 36 -1.70 -17.02 -5.67
CA ARG A 36 -1.30 -15.90 -6.56
C ARG A 36 -2.32 -15.69 -7.67
N ALA A 37 -2.69 -16.76 -8.37
CA ALA A 37 -3.70 -16.72 -9.42
C ALA A 37 -5.07 -16.28 -8.89
N THR A 38 -5.44 -16.74 -7.70
CA THR A 38 -6.71 -16.36 -7.05
C THR A 38 -6.75 -14.87 -6.73
N TYR A 39 -5.71 -14.32 -6.09
CA TYR A 39 -5.63 -12.89 -5.79
C TYR A 39 -5.49 -12.02 -7.05
N GLY A 40 -4.81 -12.49 -8.09
CA GLY A 40 -4.82 -11.83 -9.40
C GLY A 40 -6.23 -11.70 -9.99
N LYS A 41 -7.06 -12.75 -9.87
CA LYS A 41 -8.48 -12.69 -10.29
C LYS A 41 -9.31 -11.74 -9.43
N LEU A 42 -9.13 -11.79 -8.10
CA LEU A 42 -9.85 -10.88 -7.19
C LEU A 42 -9.48 -9.41 -7.43
N LEU A 43 -8.19 -9.15 -7.69
CA LEU A 43 -7.71 -7.84 -8.12
C LEU A 43 -8.39 -7.40 -9.41
N GLN A 44 -8.39 -8.25 -10.43
CA GLN A 44 -9.03 -7.93 -11.71
C GLN A 44 -10.52 -7.62 -11.53
N GLN A 45 -11.26 -8.44 -10.78
CA GLN A 45 -12.68 -8.20 -10.49
C GLN A 45 -12.93 -6.88 -9.75
N ALA A 46 -12.02 -6.45 -8.87
CA ALA A 46 -12.13 -5.16 -8.20
C ALA A 46 -11.89 -4.00 -9.18
N LEU A 47 -10.89 -4.12 -10.06
CA LEU A 47 -10.60 -3.14 -11.10
C LEU A 47 -11.73 -3.05 -12.14
N ASP A 48 -12.29 -4.17 -12.57
CA ASP A 48 -13.41 -4.23 -13.51
C ASP A 48 -14.63 -3.48 -12.97
N ARG A 49 -14.98 -3.70 -11.69
CA ARG A 49 -16.07 -2.99 -11.01
C ARG A 49 -15.83 -1.49 -10.89
N ALA A 50 -14.56 -1.06 -10.87
CA ALA A 50 -14.16 0.34 -10.86
C ALA A 50 -14.01 0.94 -12.28
N GLY A 51 -14.32 0.18 -13.34
CA GLY A 51 -14.18 0.62 -14.72
C GLY A 51 -12.74 0.62 -15.27
N LEU A 52 -11.79 0.02 -14.54
CA LEU A 52 -10.36 -0.03 -14.85
C LEU A 52 -9.93 -1.37 -15.47
N HIS A 53 -10.79 -1.96 -16.32
CA HIS A 53 -10.60 -3.28 -16.92
C HIS A 53 -9.26 -3.44 -17.66
N ASP A 54 -8.83 -2.41 -18.40
CA ASP A 54 -7.60 -2.42 -19.21
C ASP A 54 -6.33 -1.95 -18.46
N LEU A 55 -6.41 -1.69 -17.15
CA LEU A 55 -5.30 -1.14 -16.36
C LEU A 55 -4.03 -2.00 -16.41
N ALA A 56 -2.98 -1.62 -17.14
CA ALA A 56 -1.76 -2.40 -17.25
C ALA A 56 -0.52 -1.52 -17.38
N GLY A 57 0.66 -2.12 -17.29
CA GLY A 57 1.94 -1.40 -17.37
C GLY A 57 2.27 -0.59 -16.11
N GLU A 58 1.58 -0.84 -15.00
CA GLU A 58 1.87 -0.23 -13.72
C GLU A 58 1.68 -1.21 -12.55
N TYR A 59 2.34 -0.94 -11.42
CA TYR A 59 2.16 -1.70 -10.19
C TYR A 59 0.81 -1.40 -9.54
N VAL A 60 0.25 -2.39 -8.83
CA VAL A 60 -0.96 -2.22 -8.02
C VAL A 60 -0.75 -2.83 -6.64
N ALA A 61 -1.08 -2.08 -5.59
CA ALA A 61 -1.12 -2.59 -4.24
C ALA A 61 -2.52 -3.15 -3.94
N LEU A 62 -2.63 -4.44 -3.68
CA LEU A 62 -3.87 -5.09 -3.26
C LEU A 62 -3.82 -5.39 -1.77
N VAL A 63 -4.80 -4.93 -1.01
CA VAL A 63 -5.01 -5.28 0.40
C VAL A 63 -6.23 -6.15 0.53
N ASP A 64 -6.07 -7.29 1.20
CA ASP A 64 -7.19 -8.09 1.67
C ASP A 64 -7.43 -7.82 3.16
N ARG A 65 -8.55 -7.16 3.45
CA ARG A 65 -8.97 -6.79 4.80
C ARG A 65 -9.70 -7.91 5.54
N ALA A 66 -9.89 -9.10 4.93
CA ALA A 66 -10.57 -10.20 5.58
C ALA A 66 -9.89 -10.52 6.94
N PRO A 67 -10.64 -10.74 8.03
CA PRO A 67 -10.06 -10.88 9.38
C PRO A 67 -9.04 -12.01 9.53
N LYS A 68 -9.15 -13.06 8.71
CA LYS A 68 -8.28 -14.23 8.70
C LYS A 68 -7.12 -14.14 7.71
N VAL A 69 -7.09 -13.11 6.85
CA VAL A 69 -6.07 -12.93 5.82
C VAL A 69 -5.10 -11.81 6.19
N GLN A 70 -5.61 -10.57 6.28
CA GLN A 70 -4.82 -9.38 6.64
C GLN A 70 -3.48 -9.28 5.90
N ALA A 71 -3.54 -9.20 4.57
CA ALA A 71 -2.35 -9.17 3.72
C ALA A 71 -2.37 -8.03 2.71
N ILE A 72 -1.18 -7.58 2.33
CA ILE A 72 -0.94 -6.74 1.15
C ILE A 72 -0.12 -7.51 0.14
N PHE A 73 -0.47 -7.36 -1.13
CA PHE A 73 0.21 -7.92 -2.29
C PHE A 73 0.59 -6.79 -3.22
N LEU A 74 1.77 -6.87 -3.80
CA LEU A 74 2.18 -5.99 -4.89
C LEU A 74 2.13 -6.80 -6.18
N PHE A 75 1.29 -6.35 -7.11
CA PHE A 75 1.09 -7.00 -8.40
C PHE A 75 1.53 -6.10 -9.55
N TYR A 76 1.89 -6.73 -10.66
CA TYR A 76 2.16 -6.10 -11.94
C TYR A 76 1.51 -6.91 -13.06
N ARG A 77 1.08 -6.26 -14.14
CA ARG A 77 0.82 -6.93 -15.41
C ARG A 77 1.30 -6.09 -16.58
N GLY A 78 1.91 -6.74 -17.57
CA GLY A 78 2.50 -6.04 -18.72
C GLY A 78 1.49 -5.56 -19.77
N GLY A 79 0.27 -6.10 -19.78
CA GLY A 79 -0.79 -5.70 -20.71
C GLY A 79 -2.17 -6.12 -20.21
N PRO A 80 -3.27 -5.59 -20.80
CA PRO A 80 -4.64 -5.86 -20.36
C PRO A 80 -5.02 -7.35 -20.34
N ASN A 81 -4.45 -8.14 -21.25
CA ASN A 81 -4.71 -9.58 -21.36
C ASN A 81 -3.62 -10.44 -20.70
N ALA A 82 -2.62 -9.84 -20.06
CA ALA A 82 -1.55 -10.56 -19.39
C ALA A 82 -1.97 -10.99 -17.99
N ASP A 83 -1.42 -12.11 -17.53
CA ASP A 83 -1.59 -12.55 -16.14
C ASP A 83 -0.93 -11.57 -15.15
N TRP A 84 -1.53 -11.48 -13.97
CA TRP A 84 -0.98 -10.73 -12.85
C TRP A 84 0.24 -11.46 -12.27
N GLN A 85 1.40 -10.81 -12.33
CA GLN A 85 2.64 -11.21 -11.70
C GLN A 85 2.70 -10.68 -10.26
N LEU A 86 2.90 -11.57 -9.29
CA LEU A 86 3.16 -11.18 -7.90
C LEU A 86 4.62 -10.72 -7.75
N ILE A 87 4.82 -9.50 -7.26
CA ILE A 87 6.12 -8.95 -6.87
C ILE A 87 6.47 -9.37 -5.45
N GLY A 88 5.51 -9.31 -4.53
CA GLY A 88 5.71 -9.66 -3.14
C GLY A 88 4.45 -9.52 -2.29
N ALA A 89 4.46 -10.10 -1.10
CA ALA A 89 3.37 -10.00 -0.14
C ALA A 89 3.86 -9.88 1.30
N SER A 90 3.12 -9.15 2.13
CA SER A 90 3.41 -8.90 3.55
C SER A 90 2.13 -8.91 4.38
N PRO A 91 2.21 -9.18 5.69
CA PRO A 91 1.08 -9.03 6.58
C PRO A 91 0.78 -7.54 6.79
N VAL A 92 -0.50 -7.20 6.94
CA VAL A 92 -0.96 -5.87 7.31
C VAL A 92 -1.83 -5.91 8.56
N SER A 93 -2.17 -4.75 9.09
CA SER A 93 -3.29 -4.61 10.02
C SER A 93 -4.24 -3.55 9.52
N THR A 94 -5.46 -3.97 9.21
CA THR A 94 -6.57 -3.09 8.85
C THR A 94 -7.43 -2.74 10.07
N GLY A 95 -8.44 -1.91 9.82
CA GLY A 95 -9.36 -1.38 10.80
C GLY A 95 -10.10 -2.47 11.56
N LEU A 96 -10.04 -2.40 12.89
CA LEU A 96 -10.85 -3.24 13.78
C LEU A 96 -12.00 -2.39 14.32
N PRO A 97 -13.22 -2.50 13.78
CA PRO A 97 -14.39 -1.80 14.30
C PRO A 97 -14.75 -2.27 15.72
N GLY A 98 -15.53 -1.45 16.45
CA GLY A 98 -16.06 -1.80 17.78
C GLY A 98 -15.70 -0.82 18.89
N THR A 99 -14.76 0.10 18.64
CA THR A 99 -14.36 1.18 19.55
C THR A 99 -14.65 2.53 18.90
N TYR A 100 -14.87 3.57 19.71
CA TYR A 100 -15.04 4.93 19.20
C TYR A 100 -13.87 5.31 18.27
N ASP A 101 -14.20 5.89 17.11
CA ASP A 101 -13.23 6.31 16.09
C ASP A 101 -12.43 5.15 15.45
N HIS A 102 -12.94 3.92 15.52
CA HIS A 102 -12.36 2.76 14.85
C HIS A 102 -13.23 2.26 13.71
N PHE A 103 -12.82 2.61 12.49
CA PHE A 103 -13.52 2.25 11.26
C PHE A 103 -13.13 0.84 10.80
N LEU A 104 -14.05 0.18 10.10
CA LEU A 104 -13.68 -0.92 9.21
C LEU A 104 -13.03 -0.30 7.96
N THR A 105 -11.80 -0.69 7.63
CA THR A 105 -11.08 -0.16 6.45
C THR A 105 -11.93 -0.38 5.20
N PRO A 106 -12.27 0.65 4.40
CA PRO A 106 -13.25 0.56 3.32
C PRO A 106 -12.80 -0.33 2.16
N LEU A 107 -13.77 -0.83 1.37
CA LEU A 107 -13.51 -1.54 0.12
C LEU A 107 -13.48 -0.56 -1.05
N GLY A 108 -12.69 -0.87 -2.07
CA GLY A 108 -12.69 -0.08 -3.30
C GLY A 108 -11.33 0.00 -3.99
N VAL A 109 -11.27 0.88 -4.98
CA VAL A 109 -10.04 1.24 -5.70
C VAL A 109 -9.77 2.71 -5.41
N PHE A 110 -8.63 2.99 -4.80
CA PHE A 110 -8.25 4.31 -4.31
C PHE A 110 -7.03 4.79 -5.07
N ARG A 111 -7.14 5.96 -5.70
CA ARG A 111 -6.02 6.59 -6.41
C ARG A 111 -5.11 7.30 -5.41
N HIS A 112 -3.82 7.09 -5.55
CA HIS A 112 -2.78 7.82 -4.86
C HIS A 112 -2.37 9.03 -5.72
N THR A 113 -2.58 10.24 -5.21
CA THR A 113 -2.36 11.49 -5.93
C THR A 113 -1.82 12.57 -4.97
N PRO A 114 -0.95 13.47 -5.43
CA PRO A 114 -0.50 14.64 -4.67
C PRO A 114 -1.61 15.60 -4.19
N ASP A 115 -2.84 15.49 -4.72
CA ASP A 115 -4.00 16.25 -4.21
C ASP A 115 -4.27 15.96 -2.73
N ASN A 116 -3.99 14.72 -2.31
CA ASN A 116 -3.94 14.31 -0.92
C ASN A 116 -2.47 14.16 -0.53
N MET A 117 -1.79 15.29 -0.33
CA MET A 117 -0.35 15.28 -0.10
C MET A 117 0.03 14.35 1.06
N ASP A 118 0.88 13.38 0.74
CA ASP A 118 1.57 12.55 1.72
C ASP A 118 2.33 13.37 2.75
N PHE A 119 2.77 12.71 3.82
CA PHE A 119 3.67 13.33 4.79
C PHE A 119 4.62 12.31 5.42
N ARG A 120 5.60 12.82 6.18
CA ARG A 120 6.62 12.03 6.86
C ARG A 120 6.34 11.92 8.34
N ALA A 121 6.46 10.70 8.86
CA ALA A 121 6.34 10.42 10.28
C ALA A 121 7.44 11.16 11.07
N GLU A 122 7.07 11.85 12.15
CA GLU A 122 8.04 12.47 13.06
C GLU A 122 8.80 11.44 13.91
N GLY A 123 8.22 10.25 14.10
CA GLY A 123 8.79 9.19 14.93
C GLY A 123 8.67 9.44 16.44
N THR A 124 7.72 10.29 16.85
CA THR A 124 7.44 10.63 18.24
C THR A 124 6.65 9.52 18.94
N PHE A 125 6.93 9.32 20.23
CA PHE A 125 6.18 8.38 21.07
C PHE A 125 4.91 9.06 21.60
N ASN A 126 3.79 8.34 21.56
CA ASN A 126 2.59 8.73 22.29
C ASN A 126 2.69 8.36 23.79
N GLU A 127 1.65 8.65 24.56
CA GLU A 127 1.55 8.31 25.99
C GLU A 127 1.77 6.82 26.31
N ASN A 128 1.53 5.93 25.35
CA ASN A 128 1.71 4.48 25.47
C ASN A 128 3.11 4.02 25.05
N GLY A 129 4.03 4.95 24.74
CA GLY A 129 5.37 4.64 24.28
C GLY A 129 5.40 4.00 22.89
N ILE A 130 4.43 4.35 22.03
CA ILE A 130 4.27 3.83 20.66
C ILE A 130 4.45 4.97 19.66
N ARG A 131 5.18 4.72 18.58
CA ARG A 131 5.26 5.63 17.42
C ARG A 131 4.16 5.31 16.42
N GLY A 132 3.11 6.14 16.39
CA GLY A 132 1.88 5.88 15.63
C GLY A 132 2.12 5.55 14.16
N TYR A 133 2.91 6.37 13.47
CA TYR A 133 3.28 6.19 12.06
C TYR A 133 4.63 5.49 11.85
N GLY A 134 5.14 4.80 12.87
CA GLY A 134 6.45 4.16 12.83
C GLY A 134 7.60 5.12 13.13
N VAL A 135 8.83 4.71 12.78
CA VAL A 135 10.04 5.51 13.06
C VAL A 135 10.06 6.80 12.24
N ARG A 136 10.90 7.76 12.65
CA ARG A 136 11.05 9.04 11.94
C ARG A 136 11.38 8.82 10.45
N GLY A 137 10.77 9.64 9.61
CA GLY A 137 10.99 9.63 8.16
C GLY A 137 10.19 8.58 7.40
N MET A 138 9.41 7.71 8.05
CA MET A 138 8.52 6.81 7.32
C MET A 138 7.46 7.60 6.56
N ARG A 139 7.10 7.13 5.37
CA ARG A 139 6.06 7.77 4.55
C ARG A 139 4.68 7.39 5.06
N VAL A 140 3.79 8.37 5.11
CA VAL A 140 2.35 8.14 5.24
C VAL A 140 1.75 8.40 3.87
N PHE A 141 1.31 7.33 3.22
CA PHE A 141 0.60 7.40 1.95
C PHE A 141 -0.86 7.77 2.24
N ASP A 142 -1.30 8.93 1.77
CA ASP A 142 -2.61 9.49 2.05
C ASP A 142 -3.53 9.39 0.83
N PHE A 143 -4.60 8.62 0.97
CA PHE A 143 -5.58 8.36 -0.09
C PHE A 143 -6.81 9.25 0.01
N GLY A 144 -6.78 10.25 0.90
CA GLY A 144 -7.83 11.23 1.04
C GLY A 144 -8.94 10.85 2.02
N TRP A 145 -10.01 11.65 1.96
CA TRP A 145 -11.23 11.42 2.71
C TRP A 145 -12.12 10.43 1.97
N VAL A 146 -12.62 9.42 2.69
CA VAL A 146 -13.50 8.37 2.17
C VAL A 146 -14.60 8.07 3.18
N ASP A 147 -15.71 7.51 2.73
CA ASP A 147 -16.74 7.01 3.64
C ASP A 147 -16.31 5.66 4.24
N GLY A 148 -16.18 5.63 5.56
CA GLY A 148 -15.84 4.44 6.34
C GLY A 148 -17.04 3.95 7.16
N GLU A 149 -17.18 2.64 7.27
CA GLU A 149 -18.16 2.02 8.16
C GLU A 149 -17.72 2.17 9.62
N ARG A 150 -18.63 2.69 10.44
CA ARG A 150 -18.43 2.85 11.88
C ARG A 150 -18.83 1.58 12.61
N GLY A 151 -17.91 1.03 13.39
CA GLY A 151 -18.19 -0.02 14.37
C GLY A 151 -18.71 0.46 15.71
N TRP A 152 -19.01 1.75 15.87
CA TRP A 152 -19.37 2.36 17.15
C TRP A 152 -20.60 3.27 17.04
N GLY A 153 -21.12 3.71 18.18
CA GLY A 153 -22.36 4.47 18.25
C GLY A 153 -23.52 3.65 17.70
N GLN A 154 -24.35 4.27 16.86
CA GLN A 154 -25.45 3.58 16.16
C GLN A 154 -25.00 2.87 14.87
N GLY A 155 -23.70 2.73 14.65
CA GLY A 155 -23.14 2.25 13.39
C GLY A 155 -23.30 3.27 12.25
N GLY A 156 -23.35 2.80 11.01
CA GLY A 156 -23.50 3.61 9.79
C GLY A 156 -22.17 4.05 9.18
N THR A 157 -22.20 5.04 8.28
CA THR A 157 -21.00 5.54 7.58
C THR A 157 -20.65 6.97 7.96
N SER A 158 -19.36 7.29 8.05
CA SER A 158 -18.86 8.68 8.12
C SER A 158 -17.53 8.82 7.39
N ALA A 159 -17.22 10.05 7.01
CA ALA A 159 -15.91 10.42 6.50
C ALA A 159 -14.79 9.98 7.46
N MET A 160 -13.77 9.34 6.90
CA MET A 160 -12.51 9.00 7.54
C MET A 160 -11.36 9.30 6.59
N ARG A 161 -10.16 9.56 7.12
CA ARG A 161 -8.95 9.71 6.30
C ARG A 161 -8.34 8.32 6.06
N LEU A 162 -8.29 7.87 4.81
CA LEU A 162 -7.68 6.59 4.46
C LEU A 162 -6.18 6.77 4.27
N GLN A 163 -5.40 6.10 5.11
CA GLN A 163 -3.95 6.18 5.08
C GLN A 163 -3.32 4.80 5.14
N MET A 164 -2.19 4.63 4.44
CA MET A 164 -1.30 3.49 4.59
C MET A 164 0.02 3.95 5.17
N HIS A 165 0.49 3.32 6.25
CA HIS A 165 1.69 3.78 6.94
C HIS A 165 2.46 2.66 7.66
N ALA A 166 3.72 2.94 7.98
CA ALA A 166 4.56 2.03 8.74
C ALA A 166 4.02 1.81 10.16
N THR A 167 4.25 0.60 10.67
CA THR A 167 3.99 0.23 12.07
C THR A 167 5.23 0.44 12.91
N ASP A 168 5.07 0.82 14.19
CA ASP A 168 6.17 0.81 15.15
C ASP A 168 6.88 -0.56 15.15
N PRO A 169 8.15 -0.64 14.68
CA PRO A 169 8.84 -1.91 14.52
C PRO A 169 9.15 -2.60 15.84
N ASP A 170 9.27 -1.83 16.92
CA ASP A 170 9.71 -2.33 18.23
C ASP A 170 8.51 -2.72 19.12
N ARG A 171 7.32 -2.14 18.85
CA ARG A 171 6.15 -2.31 19.71
C ARG A 171 4.97 -3.03 19.07
N LEU A 172 4.72 -2.86 17.77
CA LEU A 172 3.47 -3.28 17.16
C LEU A 172 3.63 -4.12 15.89
N ALA A 173 4.83 -4.24 15.32
CA ALA A 173 5.05 -5.00 14.09
C ALA A 173 4.73 -6.50 14.21
N GLN A 174 4.78 -7.06 15.42
CA GLN A 174 4.36 -8.44 15.70
C GLN A 174 2.84 -8.63 15.68
N ARG A 175 2.05 -7.54 15.68
CA ARG A 175 0.58 -7.60 15.55
C ARG A 175 0.09 -7.54 14.10
N LEU A 176 0.99 -7.33 13.13
CA LEU A 176 0.66 -7.40 11.72
C LEU A 176 0.18 -8.82 11.37
N GLY A 177 -0.84 -8.92 10.53
CA GLY A 177 -1.58 -10.15 10.24
C GLY A 177 -2.92 -10.25 10.99
N HIS A 178 -3.28 -9.23 11.76
CA HIS A 178 -4.54 -9.13 12.48
C HIS A 178 -5.16 -7.73 12.32
N GLN A 179 -6.49 -7.65 12.35
CA GLN A 179 -7.19 -6.37 12.45
C GLN A 179 -6.83 -5.69 13.78
N ALA A 180 -6.24 -4.51 13.69
CA ALA A 180 -5.67 -3.84 14.87
C ALA A 180 -5.38 -2.34 14.61
N SER A 181 -6.11 -1.72 13.69
CA SER A 181 -6.00 -0.30 13.40
C SER A 181 -7.34 0.42 13.64
N LYS A 182 -7.31 1.77 13.56
CA LYS A 182 -8.50 2.62 13.62
C LYS A 182 -9.22 2.78 12.27
N GLY A 183 -8.76 2.10 11.22
CA GLY A 183 -9.28 2.25 9.86
C GLY A 183 -8.18 2.39 8.80
N CYS A 184 -6.97 2.80 9.20
CA CYS A 184 -5.79 2.83 8.35
C CYS A 184 -5.26 1.43 7.99
N ILE A 185 -4.35 1.37 7.03
CA ILE A 185 -3.61 0.16 6.67
C ILE A 185 -2.20 0.28 7.27
N ARG A 186 -1.92 -0.53 8.29
CA ARG A 186 -0.59 -0.57 8.89
C ARG A 186 0.26 -1.64 8.21
N ILE A 187 1.45 -1.28 7.77
CA ILE A 187 2.38 -2.16 7.05
C ILE A 187 3.72 -2.30 7.80
N PRO A 188 4.55 -3.31 7.46
CA PRO A 188 5.92 -3.38 7.97
C PRO A 188 6.73 -2.14 7.59
N ALA A 189 7.60 -1.65 8.48
CA ALA A 189 8.47 -0.51 8.19
C ALA A 189 9.41 -0.76 7.00
N SER A 190 9.87 -2.00 6.80
CA SER A 190 10.67 -2.35 5.61
C SER A 190 9.86 -2.28 4.32
N LEU A 191 8.57 -2.64 4.36
CA LEU A 191 7.70 -2.49 3.19
C LEU A 191 7.46 -1.02 2.88
N ASN A 192 7.23 -0.19 3.90
CA ASN A 192 7.06 1.25 3.70
C ASN A 192 8.25 1.90 2.99
N ARG A 193 9.47 1.62 3.46
CA ARG A 193 10.71 2.07 2.80
C ARG A 193 10.81 1.56 1.37
N PHE A 194 10.50 0.29 1.14
CA PHE A 194 10.54 -0.30 -0.20
C PHE A 194 9.59 0.41 -1.17
N LEU A 195 8.33 0.64 -0.75
CA LEU A 195 7.34 1.32 -1.58
C LEU A 195 7.77 2.75 -1.93
N ASP A 196 8.36 3.43 -0.96
CA ASP A 196 8.76 4.83 -1.05
C ASP A 196 10.05 5.04 -1.85
N HIS A 197 11.05 4.19 -1.62
CA HIS A 197 12.32 4.23 -2.35
C HIS A 197 12.13 3.89 -3.82
N TYR A 198 11.31 2.88 -4.15
CA TYR A 198 11.09 2.44 -5.54
C TYR A 198 9.88 3.07 -6.24
N GLY A 199 9.24 4.06 -5.61
CA GLY A 199 8.12 4.79 -6.21
C GLY A 199 6.94 3.91 -6.63
N ILE A 200 6.65 2.84 -5.89
CA ILE A 200 5.71 1.79 -6.34
C ILE A 200 4.31 2.33 -6.60
N LEU A 201 3.88 3.35 -5.84
CA LEU A 201 2.59 4.01 -5.99
C LEU A 201 2.72 5.47 -6.43
N ASP A 202 3.86 5.87 -6.98
CA ASP A 202 4.22 7.26 -7.17
C ASP A 202 4.04 7.80 -8.59
N ALA A 203 3.24 7.16 -9.45
CA ALA A 203 3.14 7.58 -10.86
C ALA A 203 2.84 9.09 -11.04
N ASP A 204 1.93 9.63 -10.22
CA ASP A 204 1.57 11.05 -10.26
C ASP A 204 2.64 11.94 -9.56
N TYR A 205 3.36 11.42 -8.56
CA TYR A 205 4.50 12.10 -7.92
C TYR A 205 5.71 12.18 -8.86
N ASP A 206 6.02 11.08 -9.55
CA ASP A 206 7.07 10.98 -10.57
C ASP A 206 6.82 11.94 -11.74
N ALA A 207 5.56 12.12 -12.13
CA ALA A 207 5.19 13.10 -13.16
C ALA A 207 5.50 14.54 -12.72
N LEU A 208 5.23 14.90 -11.45
CA LEU A 208 5.59 16.22 -10.90
C LEU A 208 7.11 16.40 -10.80
N LEU A 209 7.85 15.37 -10.36
CA LEU A 209 9.33 15.40 -10.37
C LEU A 209 9.88 15.63 -11.78
N ALA A 210 9.35 14.92 -12.77
CA ALA A 210 9.74 15.08 -14.18
C ALA A 210 9.41 16.48 -14.73
N ALA A 211 8.37 17.13 -14.21
CA ALA A 211 8.02 18.51 -14.51
C ALA A 211 8.92 19.54 -13.78
N GLY A 212 9.78 19.10 -12.86
CA GLY A 212 10.75 19.93 -12.14
C GLY A 212 10.33 20.35 -10.73
N ASP A 213 9.23 19.80 -10.20
CA ASP A 213 8.80 20.09 -8.84
C ASP A 213 9.75 19.48 -7.80
N LYS A 214 9.80 20.11 -6.62
CA LYS A 214 10.56 19.61 -5.47
C LYS A 214 9.60 19.07 -4.41
N LEU A 215 9.56 17.75 -4.28
CA LEU A 215 8.63 17.06 -3.41
C LEU A 215 9.36 16.57 -2.16
N TRP A 216 9.31 17.36 -1.08
CA TRP A 216 9.96 17.06 0.21
C TRP A 216 9.50 15.74 0.83
N VAL A 217 8.33 15.25 0.40
CA VAL A 217 7.74 14.03 0.90
C VAL A 217 8.31 12.78 0.27
N LEU A 218 9.05 12.85 -0.83
CA LEU A 218 9.70 11.68 -1.42
C LEU A 218 11.01 11.35 -0.72
N ASP A 219 11.43 10.09 -0.83
CA ASP A 219 12.69 9.63 -0.24
C ASP A 219 13.86 10.38 -0.89
N GLN A 220 14.93 10.62 -0.14
CA GLN A 220 16.10 11.34 -0.70
C GLN A 220 16.78 10.54 -1.80
N ASP A 221 16.72 9.20 -1.70
CA ASP A 221 17.25 8.27 -2.68
C ASP A 221 16.12 7.70 -3.56
N HIS A 222 14.98 8.38 -3.66
CA HIS A 222 13.84 7.94 -4.46
C HIS A 222 14.23 7.62 -5.91
N VAL A 223 13.79 6.45 -6.39
CA VAL A 223 14.02 5.92 -7.72
C VAL A 223 12.69 5.89 -8.46
N SER A 224 12.49 6.86 -9.35
CA SER A 224 11.32 6.89 -10.23
C SER A 224 11.25 5.64 -11.10
N SER A 225 10.05 5.09 -11.24
CA SER A 225 9.83 3.83 -11.95
C SER A 225 8.95 4.05 -13.17
N HIS A 226 9.36 3.54 -14.32
CA HIS A 226 8.51 3.56 -15.53
C HIS A 226 7.18 2.80 -15.31
N TYR A 227 7.16 1.87 -14.37
CA TYR A 227 5.98 1.07 -14.01
C TYR A 227 5.34 1.54 -12.70
N ALA A 228 5.69 2.73 -12.20
CA ALA A 228 5.07 3.29 -11.00
C ALA A 228 3.55 3.24 -11.13
N GLY A 229 2.90 2.71 -10.10
CA GLY A 229 1.46 2.61 -9.97
C GLY A 229 0.83 3.86 -9.39
N ARG A 230 -0.49 3.85 -9.30
CA ARG A 230 -1.26 4.87 -8.57
C ARG A 230 -2.46 4.30 -7.83
N TYR A 231 -2.60 2.99 -7.72
CA TYR A 231 -3.80 2.36 -7.18
C TYR A 231 -3.52 1.48 -5.98
N LEU A 232 -4.23 1.77 -4.91
CA LEU A 232 -4.48 0.88 -3.79
C LEU A 232 -5.87 0.26 -3.97
N VAL A 233 -5.93 -1.07 -4.05
CA VAL A 233 -7.17 -1.82 -4.14
C VAL A 233 -7.40 -2.52 -2.81
N ILE A 234 -8.57 -2.35 -2.21
CA ILE A 234 -8.93 -3.00 -0.95
C ILE A 234 -10.13 -3.92 -1.20
N ILE A 235 -9.93 -5.21 -0.94
CA ILE A 235 -10.93 -6.26 -1.06
C ILE A 235 -11.19 -6.91 0.29
N ASP A 236 -12.28 -7.67 0.36
CA ASP A 236 -12.55 -8.63 1.41
C ASP A 236 -12.77 -9.98 0.73
N SER A 237 -11.82 -10.90 0.85
CA SER A 237 -11.96 -12.22 0.22
C SER A 237 -12.96 -13.12 0.93
N GLN A 238 -13.43 -12.74 2.13
CA GLN A 238 -14.28 -13.53 3.01
C GLN A 238 -13.69 -14.91 3.37
N ARG A 239 -12.40 -15.13 3.14
CA ARG A 239 -11.72 -16.37 3.50
C ARG A 239 -11.70 -16.54 5.02
N ASP A 240 -11.90 -17.77 5.45
CA ASP A 240 -11.87 -18.19 6.85
C ASP A 240 -10.50 -18.77 7.27
N SER A 241 -9.58 -18.94 6.32
CA SER A 241 -8.21 -19.41 6.52
C SER A 241 -7.13 -18.46 5.99
N LEU A 242 -5.88 -18.71 6.40
CA LEU A 242 -4.69 -17.99 5.93
C LEU A 242 -4.46 -18.26 4.43
N ILE A 243 -3.59 -17.46 3.81
CA ILE A 243 -3.21 -17.59 2.38
C ILE A 243 -2.55 -18.94 2.04
N ALA A 244 -2.10 -19.69 3.05
CA ALA A 244 -1.34 -20.92 2.90
C ALA A 244 -2.19 -22.16 2.55
N GLU A 245 -3.52 -22.05 2.47
CA GLU A 245 -4.45 -23.16 2.22
C GLU A 245 -5.22 -23.02 0.90
#